data_AF-A0AAU9UZF5-F1
#
_entry.id   AF-A0AAU9UZF5-F1
#
_cell.length_a   1.000
_cell.length_b   1.000
_cell.length_c   1.000
_cell.angle_alpha   90.00
_cell.angle_beta   90.00
_cell.angle_gamma   90.00
#
_symmetry.space_group_name_H-M   'P 1'
#
loop_
_entity.id
_entity.type
_entity.pdbx_description
1 polymer ?
#
loop_
_entity_poly.entity_id
_entity_poly.type
_entity_poly.pdbx_seq_one_letter_code
_entity_poly.pdbx_strand_id
1 'polypeptide(L)'
;MSVSTAWLVNLYRGYLCICAGGDQQLSGVERHAEAAAAQCLREWRRLPRLVSHAHLPLLRAAQQLMELSEAAQIHTGLLHSRPTSLHDMKAIVKTWRNRLPVVADPLSHWGAIFTWRQHHYQFIASHYDSQTDHASNHSMLGVHASAQAIIHFAKIARKHNLSGVCLDSLHRIYTIPSVPIVDCFQKIRQQVKCHIQMSWTEGKDELQEGLDMIESTNFKYFTKEMTAEFYAFKGLLLAQLGRSEDANKAFAAAVQLHDTLVKAWALWGDYLEQIFIRDPRQTQIGVSAMTCFLHACRHQNESKSRKYCAKVLWMLSFDDEKNSLSEALDKYSVGVPAVQWLPWIPQLLACLVQYDGNVILNLLSHVGRLYPQAVYFPIRTLYLTLKIEQRERHKSAESLAHQPAAAATAGAAKAGEGASTSTGGGAGGGAGEAGPIKATLPMWRCSKIMQLQREIHPTVLSSLEGIVDQMVWFRENWYEEVLRQLRAGLAKCYVVAYHHRSAVAVATVTPHTLNFIKKVVSTFGIGIGIS
;
A
#
# COMPACT_ATOMS: atom_id res chain seq x y z
N MET A 1 -7.21 -29.91 24.53
CA MET A 1 -6.63 -31.05 23.79
C MET A 1 -5.12 -30.89 23.78
N SER A 2 -4.41 -31.62 24.64
CA SER A 2 -2.94 -31.60 24.68
C SER A 2 -2.40 -32.29 23.43
N VAL A 3 -1.80 -31.53 22.52
CA VAL A 3 -1.02 -32.11 21.42
C VAL A 3 0.08 -32.95 22.06
N SER A 4 0.11 -34.26 21.76
CA SER A 4 1.13 -35.16 22.27
C SER A 4 2.53 -34.62 21.97
N THR A 5 3.32 -34.36 23.00
CA THR A 5 4.71 -33.86 22.90
C THR A 5 5.72 -34.96 22.58
N ALA A 6 5.26 -36.18 22.29
CA ALA A 6 6.12 -37.33 22.01
C ALA A 6 7.09 -37.10 20.84
N TRP A 7 6.66 -36.36 19.82
CA TRP A 7 7.51 -36.03 18.68
C TRP A 7 8.69 -35.12 19.06
N LEU A 8 8.52 -34.22 20.04
CA LEU A 8 9.62 -33.40 20.55
C LEU A 8 10.71 -34.27 21.20
N VAL A 9 10.32 -35.32 21.93
CA VAL A 9 11.29 -36.22 22.57
C VAL A 9 12.17 -36.88 21.53
N ASN A 10 11.58 -37.36 20.43
CA ASN A 10 12.33 -37.95 19.33
C ASN A 10 13.19 -36.90 18.59
N LEU A 11 12.68 -35.67 18.41
CA LEU A 11 13.47 -34.56 17.86
C LEU A 11 14.73 -34.30 18.70
N TYR A 12 14.58 -34.17 20.03
CA TYR A 12 15.71 -33.95 20.93
C TYR A 12 16.67 -35.13 21.00
N ARG A 13 16.19 -36.38 20.88
CA ARG A 13 17.07 -37.55 20.76
C ARG A 13 17.92 -37.47 19.49
N GLY A 14 17.32 -37.12 18.35
CA GLY A 14 18.06 -36.87 17.12
C GLY A 14 19.08 -35.75 17.26
N TYR A 15 18.71 -34.65 17.94
CA TYR A 15 19.65 -33.56 18.24
C TYR A 15 20.85 -34.01 19.07
N LEU A 16 20.62 -34.79 20.13
CA LEU A 16 21.69 -35.30 20.99
C LEU A 16 22.64 -36.23 20.22
N CYS A 17 22.13 -37.00 19.25
CA CYS A 17 22.98 -37.79 18.35
C CYS A 17 23.93 -36.89 17.53
N ILE A 18 23.49 -35.72 17.08
CA ILE A 18 24.34 -34.74 16.40
C ILE A 18 25.40 -34.19 17.39
N CYS A 19 24.98 -33.81 18.59
CA CYS A 19 25.89 -33.24 19.60
C CYS A 19 26.94 -34.24 20.13
N ALA A 20 26.59 -35.52 20.23
CA ALA A 20 27.51 -36.58 20.67
C ALA A 20 28.68 -36.78 19.70
N GLY A 21 28.49 -36.44 18.42
CA GLY A 21 29.50 -36.58 17.38
C GLY A 21 29.77 -38.03 16.96
N GLY A 22 30.44 -38.19 15.82
CA GLY A 22 30.83 -39.49 15.28
C GLY A 22 29.85 -40.08 14.24
N ASP A 23 30.43 -40.76 13.26
CA ASP A 23 29.72 -41.21 12.05
C ASP A 23 28.59 -42.22 12.34
N GLN A 24 28.81 -43.12 13.32
CA GLN A 24 27.79 -44.06 13.77
C GLN A 24 26.60 -43.39 14.47
N GLN A 25 26.83 -42.31 15.22
CA GLN A 25 25.76 -41.61 15.93
C GLN A 25 24.90 -40.76 14.97
N LEU A 26 25.50 -40.23 13.90
CA LEU A 26 24.78 -39.47 12.87
C LEU A 26 23.76 -40.33 12.11
N SER A 27 24.03 -41.63 11.93
CA SER A 27 23.04 -42.57 11.35
C SER A 27 21.79 -42.73 12.23
N GLY A 28 21.89 -42.50 13.54
CA GLY A 28 20.76 -42.51 14.47
C GLY A 28 19.80 -41.35 14.29
N VAL A 29 20.24 -40.24 13.65
CA VAL A 29 19.43 -39.04 13.46
C VAL A 29 18.23 -39.31 12.54
N GLU A 30 18.45 -40.00 11.43
CA GLU A 30 17.38 -40.33 10.47
C GLU A 30 16.31 -41.19 11.12
N ARG A 31 16.70 -42.21 11.89
CA ARG A 31 15.79 -43.07 12.66
C ARG A 31 14.91 -42.25 13.60
N HIS A 32 15.50 -41.29 14.32
CA HIS A 32 14.75 -40.44 15.25
C HIS A 32 13.86 -39.42 14.53
N ALA A 33 14.31 -38.88 13.39
CA ALA A 33 13.52 -37.99 12.54
C ALA A 33 12.29 -38.69 11.96
N GLU A 34 12.44 -39.92 11.43
CA GLU A 34 11.34 -40.73 10.92
C GLU A 34 10.31 -41.06 12.01
N ALA A 35 10.78 -41.44 13.20
CA ALA A 35 9.91 -41.72 14.34
C ALA A 35 9.10 -40.48 14.76
N ALA A 36 9.72 -39.31 14.79
CA ALA A 36 9.04 -38.05 15.09
C ALA A 36 8.04 -37.66 13.97
N ALA A 37 8.42 -37.81 12.70
CA ALA A 37 7.53 -37.55 11.56
C ALA A 37 6.29 -38.45 11.59
N ALA A 38 6.46 -39.75 11.87
CA ALA A 38 5.36 -40.69 12.01
C ALA A 38 4.39 -40.29 13.15
N GLN A 39 4.91 -39.76 14.25
CA GLN A 39 4.08 -39.26 15.36
C GLN A 39 3.33 -37.97 14.97
N CYS A 40 4.00 -37.01 14.31
CA CYS A 40 3.35 -35.80 13.79
C CYS A 40 2.21 -36.14 12.82
N LEU A 41 2.40 -37.13 11.93
CA LEU A 41 1.38 -37.59 10.99
C LEU A 41 0.18 -38.25 11.69
N ARG A 42 0.41 -39.00 12.78
CA ARG A 42 -0.68 -39.56 13.59
C ARG A 42 -1.52 -38.46 14.24
N GLU A 43 -0.87 -37.44 14.81
CA GLU A 43 -1.59 -36.30 15.40
C GLU A 43 -2.31 -35.48 14.33
N TRP A 44 -1.73 -35.31 13.13
CA TRP A 44 -2.39 -34.66 12.01
C TRP A 44 -3.70 -35.37 11.63
N ARG A 45 -3.67 -36.70 11.53
CA ARG A 45 -4.85 -37.51 11.20
C ARG A 45 -5.94 -37.45 12.28
N ARG A 46 -5.62 -37.07 13.51
CA ARG A 46 -6.59 -36.88 14.59
C ARG A 46 -7.30 -35.52 14.51
N LEU A 47 -6.77 -34.55 13.78
CA LEU A 47 -7.37 -33.24 13.60
C LEU A 47 -8.46 -33.25 12.51
N PRO A 48 -9.37 -32.27 12.49
CA PRO A 48 -10.37 -32.14 11.44
C PRO A 48 -9.75 -32.02 10.04
N ARG A 49 -10.45 -32.50 9.00
CA ARG A 49 -9.97 -32.43 7.60
C ARG A 49 -9.70 -31.00 7.11
N LEU A 50 -10.38 -30.01 7.68
CA LEU A 50 -10.19 -28.60 7.36
C LEU A 50 -8.97 -28.05 8.11
N VAL A 51 -7.99 -27.56 7.35
CA VAL A 51 -6.78 -26.94 7.91
C VAL A 51 -7.17 -25.70 8.73
N SER A 52 -6.64 -25.62 9.94
CA SER A 52 -7.00 -24.60 10.93
C SER A 52 -5.81 -24.32 11.86
N HIS A 53 -5.95 -23.37 12.80
CA HIS A 53 -4.91 -23.04 13.77
C HIS A 53 -4.42 -24.23 14.61
N ALA A 54 -5.24 -25.27 14.78
CA ALA A 54 -4.84 -26.50 15.47
C ALA A 54 -3.73 -27.27 14.74
N HIS A 55 -3.59 -27.07 13.43
CA HIS A 55 -2.56 -27.71 12.60
C HIS A 55 -1.22 -26.96 12.63
N LEU A 56 -1.19 -25.67 13.04
CA LEU A 56 0.02 -24.86 13.02
C LEU A 56 1.19 -25.45 13.84
N PRO A 57 0.99 -25.98 15.07
CA PRO A 57 2.08 -26.62 15.81
C PRO A 57 2.73 -27.79 15.05
N LEU A 58 1.93 -28.58 14.31
CA LEU A 58 2.43 -29.70 13.52
C LEU A 58 3.17 -29.24 12.26
N LEU A 59 2.72 -28.15 11.62
CA LEU A 59 3.46 -27.54 10.51
C LEU A 59 4.80 -26.97 10.97
N ARG A 60 4.83 -26.33 12.15
CA ARG A 60 6.08 -25.86 12.79
C ARG A 60 7.00 -27.02 13.17
N ALA A 61 6.43 -28.14 13.61
CA ALA A 61 7.18 -29.38 13.87
C ALA A 61 7.81 -29.94 12.59
N ALA A 62 7.09 -29.92 11.46
CA ALA A 62 7.61 -30.37 10.18
C ALA A 62 8.84 -29.55 9.73
N GLN A 63 8.83 -28.23 9.97
CA GLN A 63 10.01 -27.40 9.73
C GLN A 63 11.22 -27.84 10.58
N GLN A 64 11.02 -28.05 11.89
CA GLN A 64 12.07 -28.49 12.81
C GLN A 64 12.65 -29.86 12.43
N LEU A 65 11.81 -30.78 11.96
CA LEU A 65 12.25 -32.10 11.50
C LEU A 65 13.10 -32.02 10.24
N MET A 66 12.75 -31.14 9.30
CA MET A 66 13.57 -30.88 8.13
C MET A 66 14.91 -30.22 8.52
N GLU A 67 14.90 -29.27 9.45
CA GLU A 67 16.14 -28.64 9.93
C GLU A 67 17.04 -29.63 10.69
N LEU A 68 16.48 -30.68 11.32
CA LEU A 68 17.24 -31.76 11.94
C LEU A 68 18.01 -32.61 10.92
N SER A 69 17.37 -33.02 9.82
CA SER A 69 18.05 -33.78 8.77
C SER A 69 19.06 -32.93 8.01
N GLU A 70 18.72 -31.68 7.71
CA GLU A 70 19.64 -30.69 7.14
C GLU A 70 20.86 -30.44 8.05
N ALA A 71 20.66 -30.39 9.39
CA ALA A 71 21.76 -30.26 10.34
C ALA A 71 22.66 -31.50 10.36
N ALA A 72 22.10 -32.71 10.29
CA ALA A 72 22.90 -33.93 10.19
C ALA A 72 23.79 -33.91 8.94
N GLN A 73 23.26 -33.48 7.80
CA GLN A 73 24.02 -33.33 6.55
C GLN A 73 25.19 -32.35 6.70
N ILE A 74 24.99 -31.21 7.38
CA ILE A 74 26.08 -30.27 7.69
C ILE A 74 27.18 -30.97 8.50
N HIS A 75 26.81 -31.67 9.57
CA HIS A 75 27.77 -32.31 10.48
C HIS A 75 28.54 -33.46 9.81
N THR A 76 27.85 -34.31 9.04
CA THR A 76 28.50 -35.33 8.19
C THR A 76 29.44 -34.67 7.18
N GLY A 77 29.03 -33.55 6.58
CA GLY A 77 29.83 -32.79 5.64
C GLY A 77 31.11 -32.17 6.25
N LEU A 78 31.05 -31.75 7.51
CA LEU A 78 32.18 -31.21 8.26
C LEU A 78 33.18 -32.31 8.62
N LEU A 79 32.72 -33.49 9.05
CA LEU A 79 33.58 -34.64 9.36
C LEU A 79 34.38 -35.13 8.14
N HIS A 80 33.74 -35.21 6.98
CA HIS A 80 34.37 -35.75 5.77
C HIS A 80 35.16 -34.70 4.97
N SER A 81 34.97 -33.41 5.26
CA SER A 81 35.69 -32.25 4.68
C SER A 81 35.91 -32.29 3.15
N ARG A 82 34.91 -32.76 2.38
CA ARG A 82 34.97 -32.80 0.91
C ARG A 82 34.65 -31.42 0.30
N PRO A 83 35.21 -31.04 -0.87
CA PRO A 83 34.88 -29.75 -1.49
C PRO A 83 33.39 -29.55 -1.76
N THR A 84 32.67 -30.63 -2.09
CA THR A 84 31.20 -30.62 -2.29
C THR A 84 30.43 -30.32 -1.01
N SER A 85 30.88 -30.85 0.14
CA SER A 85 30.17 -30.66 1.42
C SER A 85 30.14 -29.20 1.87
N LEU A 86 31.14 -28.40 1.49
CA LEU A 86 31.16 -26.98 1.74
C LEU A 86 30.11 -26.20 0.94
N HIS A 87 29.87 -26.60 -0.32
CA HIS A 87 28.85 -25.98 -1.16
C HIS A 87 27.44 -26.32 -0.64
N ASP A 88 27.23 -27.57 -0.24
CA ASP A 88 25.97 -28.05 0.33
C ASP A 88 25.67 -27.34 1.66
N MET A 89 26.66 -27.20 2.55
CA MET A 89 26.53 -26.45 3.79
C MET A 89 26.11 -24.99 3.52
N LYS A 90 26.78 -24.30 2.59
CA LYS A 90 26.42 -22.92 2.22
C LYS A 90 24.99 -22.83 1.67
N ALA A 91 24.55 -23.83 0.89
CA ALA A 91 23.20 -23.90 0.37
C ALA A 91 22.16 -24.10 1.48
N ILE A 92 22.43 -24.97 2.47
CA ILE A 92 21.57 -25.19 3.62
C ILE A 92 21.47 -23.92 4.48
N VAL A 93 22.60 -23.28 4.82
CA VAL A 93 22.60 -22.01 5.59
C VAL A 93 21.81 -20.92 4.86
N LYS A 94 21.96 -20.80 3.54
CA LYS A 94 21.15 -19.87 2.72
C LYS A 94 19.66 -20.22 2.76
N THR A 95 19.33 -21.52 2.75
CA THR A 95 17.95 -22.01 2.85
C THR A 95 17.34 -21.67 4.20
N TRP A 96 18.05 -21.90 5.31
CA TRP A 96 17.62 -21.51 6.66
C TRP A 96 17.36 -20.01 6.75
N ARG A 97 18.22 -19.19 6.15
CA ARG A 97 18.03 -17.72 6.12
C ARG A 97 16.73 -17.30 5.41
N ASN A 98 16.31 -18.06 4.40
CA ASN A 98 15.10 -17.75 3.63
C ASN A 98 13.84 -18.44 4.20
N ARG A 99 14.00 -19.53 4.96
CA ARG A 99 12.92 -20.28 5.61
C ARG A 99 12.72 -19.77 7.04
N LEU A 100 12.12 -18.58 7.17
CA LEU A 100 11.83 -17.97 8.46
C LEU A 100 10.36 -18.21 8.87
N PRO A 101 10.05 -18.29 10.18
CA PRO A 101 8.68 -18.28 10.64
C PRO A 101 7.93 -17.01 10.22
N VAL A 102 6.61 -17.02 10.36
CA VAL A 102 5.78 -15.85 10.04
C VAL A 102 5.83 -14.87 11.21
N VAL A 103 5.74 -13.57 10.93
CA VAL A 103 5.76 -12.53 11.97
C VAL A 103 4.65 -12.73 13.02
N ALA A 104 3.53 -13.33 12.64
CA ALA A 104 2.42 -13.65 13.54
C ALA A 104 2.65 -14.91 14.40
N ASP A 105 3.71 -15.69 14.16
CA ASP A 105 4.02 -16.84 14.99
C ASP A 105 4.45 -16.41 16.41
N PRO A 106 4.18 -17.24 17.43
CA PRO A 106 4.59 -16.96 18.81
C PRO A 106 6.10 -16.76 18.93
N LEU A 107 6.51 -15.82 19.80
CA LEU A 107 7.93 -15.56 20.05
C LEU A 107 8.68 -16.78 20.57
N SER A 108 8.00 -17.70 21.28
CA SER A 108 8.60 -18.97 21.72
C SER A 108 9.03 -19.87 20.54
N HIS A 109 8.26 -19.90 19.45
CA HIS A 109 8.62 -20.64 18.25
C HIS A 109 9.80 -19.98 17.52
N TRP A 110 9.79 -18.66 17.42
CA TRP A 110 10.94 -17.89 16.94
C TRP A 110 12.18 -18.18 17.78
N GLY A 111 12.07 -18.14 19.11
CA GLY A 111 13.16 -18.44 20.04
C GLY A 111 13.73 -19.83 19.79
N ALA A 112 12.88 -20.85 19.73
CA ALA A 112 13.30 -22.24 19.52
C ALA A 112 14.07 -22.45 18.21
N ILE A 113 13.58 -21.91 17.08
CA ILE A 113 14.26 -21.99 15.77
C ILE A 113 15.63 -21.30 15.82
N PHE A 114 15.69 -20.14 16.46
CA PHE A 114 16.91 -19.33 16.47
C PHE A 114 17.97 -19.88 17.41
N THR A 115 17.58 -20.38 18.59
CA THR A 115 18.50 -21.09 19.50
C THR A 115 19.04 -22.37 18.87
N TRP A 116 18.17 -23.12 18.16
CA TRP A 116 18.54 -24.31 17.40
C TRP A 116 19.63 -24.00 16.37
N ARG A 117 19.38 -23.02 15.51
CA ARG A 117 20.33 -22.59 14.48
C ARG A 117 21.63 -22.04 15.07
N GLN A 118 21.55 -21.30 16.17
CA GLN A 118 22.72 -20.73 16.83
C GLN A 118 23.71 -21.81 17.28
N HIS A 119 23.23 -22.94 17.82
CA HIS A 119 24.09 -24.08 18.17
C HIS A 119 24.83 -24.63 16.95
N HIS A 120 24.14 -24.83 15.82
CA HIS A 120 24.78 -25.34 14.61
C HIS A 120 25.74 -24.31 13.98
N TYR A 121 25.42 -23.02 14.01
CA TYR A 121 26.32 -21.97 13.53
C TYR A 121 27.59 -21.85 14.38
N GLN A 122 27.48 -22.02 15.70
CA GLN A 122 28.64 -22.07 16.59
C GLN A 122 29.55 -23.27 16.27
N PHE A 123 28.96 -24.44 16.01
CA PHE A 123 29.74 -25.62 15.60
C PHE A 123 30.50 -25.40 14.28
N ILE A 124 29.85 -24.79 13.28
CA ILE A 124 30.50 -24.43 12.01
C ILE A 124 31.67 -23.47 12.26
N ALA A 125 31.45 -22.43 13.07
CA ALA A 125 32.48 -21.44 13.38
C ALA A 125 33.68 -22.09 14.09
N SER A 126 33.44 -22.88 15.15
CA SER A 126 34.52 -23.54 15.91
C SER A 126 35.30 -24.55 15.07
N HIS A 127 34.63 -25.29 14.18
CA HIS A 127 35.28 -26.26 13.31
C HIS A 127 36.28 -25.58 12.36
N TYR A 128 35.88 -24.49 11.69
CA TYR A 128 36.75 -23.79 10.75
C TYR A 128 37.77 -22.87 11.43
N ASP A 129 37.52 -22.39 12.66
CA ASP A 129 38.49 -21.63 13.45
C ASP A 129 39.67 -22.53 13.90
N SER A 130 39.41 -23.83 14.11
CA SER A 130 40.45 -24.81 14.42
C SER A 130 41.34 -25.21 13.22
N GLN A 131 40.98 -24.82 11.99
CA GLN A 131 41.74 -25.11 10.78
C GLN A 131 42.49 -23.85 10.29
N THR A 132 43.82 -23.90 10.20
CA THR A 132 44.67 -22.72 9.95
C THR A 132 44.59 -22.14 8.51
N ASP A 133 44.60 -20.80 8.44
CA ASP A 133 44.82 -19.84 7.34
C ASP A 133 43.93 -19.80 6.08
N HIS A 134 43.36 -20.90 5.59
CA HIS A 134 42.44 -20.85 4.43
C HIS A 134 40.94 -21.02 4.78
N ALA A 135 40.63 -21.30 6.04
CA ALA A 135 39.28 -21.54 6.55
C ALA A 135 38.60 -20.32 7.21
N SER A 136 39.31 -19.20 7.37
CA SER A 136 38.80 -17.98 8.05
C SER A 136 37.50 -17.47 7.43
N ASN A 137 37.39 -17.46 6.09
CA ASN A 137 36.19 -17.07 5.37
C ASN A 137 34.98 -17.99 5.64
N HIS A 138 35.23 -19.26 5.99
CA HIS A 138 34.18 -20.24 6.28
C HIS A 138 33.73 -20.18 7.74
N SER A 139 34.65 -19.90 8.67
CA SER A 139 34.30 -19.54 10.05
C SER A 139 33.41 -18.29 10.09
N MET A 140 33.75 -17.27 9.28
CA MET A 140 32.96 -16.03 9.16
C MET A 140 31.53 -16.25 8.67
N LEU A 141 31.24 -17.33 7.91
CA LEU A 141 29.87 -17.67 7.52
C LEU A 141 28.99 -18.01 8.74
N GLY A 142 29.51 -18.86 9.65
CA GLY A 142 28.81 -19.25 10.88
C GLY A 142 28.62 -18.06 11.81
N VAL A 143 29.67 -17.25 11.97
CA VAL A 143 29.65 -16.01 12.75
C VAL A 143 28.59 -15.03 12.22
N HIS A 144 28.58 -14.76 10.91
CA HIS A 144 27.61 -13.88 10.26
C HIS A 144 26.17 -14.41 10.39
N ALA A 145 25.96 -15.71 10.18
CA ALA A 145 24.65 -16.34 10.31
C ALA A 145 24.12 -16.27 11.76
N SER A 146 25.01 -16.45 12.75
CA SER A 146 24.70 -16.30 14.17
C SER A 146 24.29 -14.87 14.53
N ALA A 147 25.07 -13.87 14.10
CA ALA A 147 24.75 -12.46 14.31
C ALA A 147 23.40 -12.09 13.67
N GLN A 148 23.16 -12.52 12.42
CA GLN A 148 21.88 -12.33 11.74
C GLN A 148 20.72 -12.98 12.49
N ALA A 149 20.91 -14.18 13.02
CA ALA A 149 19.90 -14.84 13.81
C ALA A 149 19.48 -13.96 15.01
N ILE A 150 20.44 -13.51 15.82
CA ILE A 150 20.19 -12.65 16.98
C ILE A 150 19.44 -11.36 16.57
N ILE A 151 19.91 -10.69 15.51
CA ILE A 151 19.33 -9.42 15.04
C ILE A 151 17.91 -9.62 14.50
N HIS A 152 17.66 -10.71 13.79
CA HIS A 152 16.34 -11.04 13.28
C HIS A 152 15.37 -11.37 14.42
N PHE A 153 15.80 -12.12 15.44
CA PHE A 153 14.99 -12.39 16.62
C PHE A 153 14.62 -11.10 17.35
N ALA A 154 15.58 -10.20 17.59
CA ALA A 154 15.33 -8.89 18.19
C ALA A 154 14.34 -8.04 17.36
N LYS A 155 14.49 -8.04 16.03
CA LYS A 155 13.55 -7.36 15.13
C LYS A 155 12.12 -7.89 15.27
N ILE A 156 11.92 -9.18 15.50
CA ILE A 156 10.59 -9.77 15.71
C ILE A 156 10.07 -9.45 17.12
N ALA A 157 10.89 -9.56 18.16
CA ALA A 157 10.52 -9.14 19.52
C ALA A 157 10.01 -7.69 19.54
N ARG A 158 10.71 -6.77 18.87
CA ARG A 158 10.28 -5.39 18.68
C ARG A 158 8.93 -5.27 17.96
N LYS A 159 8.71 -6.06 16.90
CA LYS A 159 7.42 -6.09 16.17
C LYS A 159 6.26 -6.65 17.00
N HIS A 160 6.56 -7.49 18.00
CA HIS A 160 5.61 -7.97 19.01
C HIS A 160 5.43 -6.99 20.18
N ASN A 161 6.01 -5.79 20.08
CA ASN A 161 6.01 -4.75 21.12
C ASN A 161 6.71 -5.16 22.43
N LEU A 162 7.72 -6.04 22.34
CA LEU A 162 8.54 -6.47 23.48
C LEU A 162 9.93 -5.81 23.38
N SER A 163 9.99 -4.54 23.77
CA SER A 163 11.19 -3.71 23.64
C SER A 163 12.36 -4.19 24.52
N GLY A 164 12.10 -4.55 25.79
CA GLY A 164 13.14 -5.08 26.69
C GLY A 164 13.81 -6.35 26.13
N VAL A 165 13.00 -7.33 25.70
CA VAL A 165 13.52 -8.57 25.07
C VAL A 165 14.30 -8.28 23.79
N CYS A 166 13.92 -7.25 23.03
CA CYS A 166 14.66 -6.82 21.86
C CYS A 166 16.07 -6.32 22.24
N LEU A 167 16.19 -5.44 23.23
CA LEU A 167 17.48 -4.92 23.69
C LEU A 167 18.36 -6.02 24.30
N ASP A 168 17.81 -6.84 25.19
CA ASP A 168 18.51 -7.98 25.80
C ASP A 168 19.06 -8.93 24.72
N SER A 169 18.25 -9.22 23.71
CA SER A 169 18.68 -10.05 22.58
C SER A 169 19.80 -9.39 21.80
N LEU A 170 19.73 -8.08 21.53
CA LEU A 170 20.78 -7.36 20.81
C LEU A 170 22.09 -7.30 21.60
N HIS A 171 22.05 -7.32 22.93
CA HIS A 171 23.23 -7.38 23.78
C HIS A 171 23.96 -8.73 23.67
N ARG A 172 23.25 -9.81 23.36
CA ARG A 172 23.88 -11.12 23.10
C ARG A 172 24.81 -11.11 21.89
N ILE A 173 24.76 -10.11 21.02
CA ILE A 173 25.71 -10.02 19.89
C ILE A 173 27.15 -9.87 20.39
N TYR A 174 27.36 -9.30 21.58
CA TYR A 174 28.69 -9.16 22.18
C TYR A 174 29.29 -10.48 22.66
N THR A 175 28.52 -11.57 22.70
CA THR A 175 29.08 -12.91 22.94
C THR A 175 29.81 -13.46 21.73
N ILE A 176 29.72 -12.79 20.57
CA ILE A 176 30.42 -13.17 19.33
C ILE A 176 31.75 -12.39 19.28
N PRO A 177 32.92 -13.05 19.24
CA PRO A 177 34.23 -12.39 19.35
C PRO A 177 34.53 -11.34 18.26
N SER A 178 34.12 -11.60 17.02
CA SER A 178 34.36 -10.71 15.88
C SER A 178 33.09 -10.59 15.04
N VAL A 179 32.41 -9.45 15.11
CA VAL A 179 31.13 -9.22 14.40
C VAL A 179 31.39 -8.45 13.10
N PRO A 180 30.90 -8.93 11.94
CA PRO A 180 31.00 -8.20 10.68
C PRO A 180 30.37 -6.80 10.75
N ILE A 181 30.98 -5.84 10.06
CA ILE A 181 30.50 -4.45 10.00
C ILE A 181 29.03 -4.34 9.58
N VAL A 182 28.60 -5.16 8.62
CA VAL A 182 27.22 -5.19 8.13
C VAL A 182 26.23 -5.58 9.25
N ASP A 183 26.62 -6.48 10.15
CA ASP A 183 25.77 -6.91 11.26
C ASP A 183 25.79 -5.88 12.39
N CYS A 184 26.93 -5.23 12.65
CA CYS A 184 27.01 -4.07 13.55
C CYS A 184 26.03 -2.98 13.11
N PHE A 185 25.97 -2.68 11.81
CA PHE A 185 25.00 -1.75 11.26
C PHE A 185 23.55 -2.19 11.53
N GLN A 186 23.20 -3.44 11.24
CA GLN A 186 21.84 -3.93 11.46
C GLN A 186 21.47 -3.95 12.94
N LYS A 187 22.42 -4.25 13.85
CA LYS A 187 22.25 -4.18 15.30
C LYS A 187 21.90 -2.77 15.74
N ILE A 188 22.76 -1.78 15.43
CA ILE A 188 22.51 -0.37 15.78
C ILE A 188 21.18 0.10 15.20
N ARG A 189 20.90 -0.25 13.94
CA ARG A 189 19.61 0.04 13.29
C ARG A 189 18.41 -0.53 14.05
N GLN A 190 18.49 -1.72 14.64
CA GLN A 190 17.39 -2.26 15.45
C GLN A 190 17.33 -1.60 16.82
N GLN A 191 18.46 -1.30 17.47
CA GLN A 191 18.50 -0.58 18.75
C GLN A 191 17.84 0.79 18.63
N VAL A 192 18.24 1.58 17.63
CA VAL A 192 17.63 2.90 17.34
C VAL A 192 16.12 2.79 17.12
N LYS A 193 15.66 1.78 16.36
CA LYS A 193 14.21 1.54 16.17
C LYS A 193 13.50 1.11 17.45
N CYS A 194 14.21 0.47 18.37
CA CYS A 194 13.67 0.06 19.67
C CYS A 194 13.47 1.30 20.54
N HIS A 195 14.48 2.16 20.68
CA HIS A 195 14.37 3.43 21.41
C HIS A 195 13.28 4.35 20.82
N ILE A 196 13.19 4.47 19.49
CA ILE A 196 12.09 5.19 18.83
C ILE A 196 10.71 4.58 19.14
N GLN A 197 10.63 3.30 19.45
CA GLN A 197 9.37 2.64 19.80
C GLN A 197 9.05 2.78 21.31
N MET A 198 10.07 2.73 22.16
CA MET A 198 9.93 2.97 23.61
C MET A 198 9.55 4.42 23.91
N SER A 199 9.95 5.38 23.06
CA SER A 199 9.59 6.78 23.25
C SER A 199 8.09 7.08 23.24
N TRP A 200 7.28 6.22 22.61
CA TRP A 200 5.82 6.34 22.62
C TRP A 200 5.21 5.96 23.98
N THR A 201 5.92 5.17 24.80
CA THR A 201 5.45 4.65 26.09
C THR A 201 6.19 5.25 27.29
N GLU A 202 7.51 5.42 27.20
CA GLU A 202 8.41 5.74 28.32
C GLU A 202 8.93 7.19 28.28
N GLY A 203 8.73 7.92 27.18
CA GLY A 203 8.99 9.36 27.10
C GLY A 203 10.20 9.75 26.24
N LYS A 204 10.67 11.00 26.39
CA LYS A 204 11.68 11.59 25.50
C LYS A 204 13.12 11.19 25.84
N ASP A 205 13.38 10.66 27.02
CA ASP A 205 14.74 10.29 27.46
C ASP A 205 15.31 9.17 26.58
N GLU A 206 14.49 8.19 26.23
CA GLU A 206 14.83 7.11 25.29
C GLU A 206 15.22 7.63 23.88
N LEU A 207 14.63 8.75 23.44
CA LEU A 207 15.01 9.36 22.16
C LEU A 207 16.43 9.93 22.21
N GLN A 208 16.83 10.46 23.37
CA GLN A 208 18.17 10.98 23.57
C GLN A 208 19.20 9.84 23.57
N GLU A 209 18.91 8.72 24.25
CA GLU A 209 19.78 7.53 24.19
C GLU A 209 19.95 7.00 22.76
N GLY A 210 18.85 6.96 21.99
CA GLY A 210 18.89 6.59 20.58
C GLY A 210 19.73 7.54 19.73
N LEU A 211 19.76 8.83 20.07
CA LEU A 211 20.56 9.84 19.39
C LEU A 211 22.05 9.69 19.75
N ASP A 212 22.36 9.58 21.04
CA ASP A 212 23.72 9.43 21.56
C ASP A 212 24.39 8.18 20.98
N MET A 213 23.64 7.08 20.82
CA MET A 213 24.10 5.86 20.17
C MET A 213 24.53 6.08 18.70
N ILE A 214 23.77 6.89 17.96
CA ILE A 214 24.13 7.22 16.57
C ILE A 214 25.37 8.10 16.54
N GLU A 215 25.49 9.07 17.46
CA GLU A 215 26.63 9.99 17.53
C GLU A 215 27.92 9.32 18.01
N SER A 216 27.82 8.33 18.90
CA SER A 216 28.98 7.52 19.33
C SER A 216 29.48 6.54 18.26
N THR A 217 28.72 6.35 17.18
CA THR A 217 29.05 5.40 16.12
C THR A 217 30.01 6.01 15.11
N ASN A 218 31.15 5.35 14.86
CA ASN A 218 32.12 5.82 13.86
C ASN A 218 31.68 5.46 12.43
N PHE A 219 31.19 6.47 11.68
CA PHE A 219 30.68 6.27 10.32
C PHE A 219 31.73 5.88 9.26
N LYS A 220 33.03 6.01 9.55
CA LYS A 220 34.10 5.75 8.56
C LYS A 220 34.12 4.30 8.04
N TYR A 221 33.63 3.36 8.84
CA TYR A 221 33.62 1.94 8.50
C TYR A 221 32.39 1.52 7.67
N PHE A 222 31.37 2.36 7.57
CA PHE A 222 30.11 2.02 6.90
C PHE A 222 30.07 2.54 5.46
N THR A 223 29.29 1.85 4.62
CA THR A 223 29.05 2.31 3.26
C THR A 223 28.21 3.60 3.28
N LYS A 224 28.27 4.38 2.19
CA LYS A 224 27.49 5.62 2.08
C LYS A 224 25.99 5.40 2.28
N GLU A 225 25.44 4.28 1.80
CA GLU A 225 24.04 3.88 2.00
C GLU A 225 23.70 3.67 3.50
N MET A 226 24.55 2.96 4.23
CA MET A 226 24.35 2.70 5.66
C MET A 226 24.43 4.00 6.46
N THR A 227 25.41 4.85 6.16
CA THR A 227 25.59 6.16 6.79
C THR A 227 24.41 7.08 6.49
N ALA A 228 23.90 7.10 5.25
CA ALA A 228 22.69 7.85 4.89
C ALA A 228 21.48 7.44 5.73
N GLU A 229 21.28 6.14 5.98
CA GLU A 229 20.18 5.70 6.84
C GLU A 229 20.35 6.11 8.30
N PHE A 230 21.58 6.15 8.84
CA PHE A 230 21.82 6.70 10.17
C PHE A 230 21.50 8.19 10.26
N TYR A 231 21.87 8.98 9.25
CA TYR A 231 21.48 10.40 9.20
C TYR A 231 19.96 10.57 9.10
N ALA A 232 19.26 9.70 8.38
CA ALA A 232 17.80 9.74 8.32
C ALA A 232 17.16 9.41 9.69
N PHE A 233 17.70 8.46 10.46
CA PHE A 233 17.24 8.21 11.82
C PHE A 233 17.60 9.35 12.77
N LYS A 234 18.80 9.93 12.64
CA LYS A 234 19.21 11.12 13.39
C LYS A 234 18.24 12.27 13.17
N GLY A 235 17.86 12.55 11.92
CA GLY A 235 16.85 13.56 11.58
C GLY A 235 15.50 13.27 12.24
N LEU A 236 15.05 12.01 12.22
CA LEU A 236 13.80 11.60 12.86
C LEU A 236 13.82 11.79 14.38
N LEU A 237 14.91 11.39 15.05
CA LEU A 237 15.08 11.57 16.50
C LEU A 237 15.10 13.06 16.88
N LEU A 238 15.88 13.87 16.15
CA LEU A 238 15.95 15.32 16.36
C LEU A 238 14.60 16.00 16.14
N ALA A 239 13.84 15.58 15.13
CA ALA A 239 12.49 16.08 14.88
C ALA A 239 11.55 15.78 16.05
N GLN A 240 11.59 14.56 16.61
CA GLN A 240 10.76 14.17 17.76
C GLN A 240 11.19 14.87 19.07
N LEU A 241 12.48 15.19 19.22
CA LEU A 241 13.01 15.99 20.32
C LEU A 241 12.65 17.49 20.22
N GLY A 242 12.17 17.95 19.06
CA GLY A 242 11.80 19.35 18.81
C GLY A 242 12.93 20.23 18.23
N ARG A 243 14.07 19.63 17.86
CA ARG A 243 15.23 20.31 17.25
C ARG A 243 15.07 20.40 15.73
N SER A 244 14.14 21.25 15.28
CA SER A 244 13.70 21.39 13.88
C SER A 244 14.85 21.68 12.88
N GLU A 245 15.67 22.70 13.16
CA GLU A 245 16.76 23.11 12.25
C GLU A 245 17.81 22.01 12.04
N ASP A 246 18.21 21.34 13.13
CA ASP A 246 19.18 20.25 13.07
C ASP A 246 18.59 19.01 12.38
N ALA A 247 17.30 18.75 12.58
CA ALA A 247 16.59 17.67 11.90
C ALA A 247 16.60 17.87 10.39
N ASN A 248 16.30 19.08 9.91
CA ASN A 248 16.28 19.39 8.49
C ASN A 248 17.68 19.22 7.86
N LYS A 249 18.74 19.68 8.53
CA LYS A 249 20.14 19.47 8.10
C LYS A 249 20.51 17.99 8.04
N ALA A 250 20.10 17.19 9.03
CA ALA A 250 20.37 15.76 9.07
C ALA A 250 19.65 15.02 7.93
N PHE A 251 18.40 15.35 7.64
CA PHE A 251 17.66 14.78 6.50
C PHE A 251 18.28 15.16 5.15
N ALA A 252 18.65 16.44 4.97
CA ALA A 252 19.34 16.90 3.76
C ALA A 252 20.66 16.15 3.54
N ALA A 253 21.47 15.97 4.59
CA ALA A 253 22.70 15.20 4.53
C ALA A 253 22.44 13.72 4.17
N ALA A 254 21.39 13.10 4.73
CA ALA A 254 21.02 11.71 4.44
C ALA A 254 20.74 11.50 2.94
N VAL A 255 19.92 12.38 2.36
CA VAL A 255 19.53 12.31 0.95
C VAL A 255 20.70 12.62 0.02
N GLN A 256 21.54 13.60 0.35
CA GLN A 256 22.73 13.94 -0.44
C GLN A 256 23.74 12.78 -0.48
N LEU A 257 23.88 12.03 0.61
CA LEU A 257 24.75 10.86 0.67
C LEU A 257 24.22 9.70 -0.20
N HIS A 258 22.90 9.50 -0.24
CA HIS A 258 22.28 8.45 -1.03
C HIS A 258 20.86 8.80 -1.51
N ASP A 259 20.75 9.41 -2.70
CA ASP A 259 19.47 9.86 -3.29
C ASP A 259 18.45 8.73 -3.49
N THR A 260 18.92 7.51 -3.77
CA THR A 260 18.04 6.35 -3.99
C THR A 260 17.45 5.80 -2.70
N LEU A 261 17.80 6.33 -1.52
CA LEU A 261 17.23 5.93 -0.24
C LEU A 261 15.80 6.47 -0.06
N VAL A 262 14.83 5.78 -0.66
CA VAL A 262 13.39 6.08 -0.57
C VAL A 262 12.93 6.35 0.88
N LYS A 263 13.45 5.57 1.83
CA LYS A 263 13.03 5.68 3.23
C LYS A 263 13.47 7.00 3.88
N ALA A 264 14.62 7.56 3.48
CA ALA A 264 15.07 8.87 3.99
C ALA A 264 14.14 9.98 3.49
N TRP A 265 13.83 9.97 2.19
CA TRP A 265 12.86 10.86 1.58
C TRP A 265 11.49 10.79 2.26
N ALA A 266 11.01 9.59 2.55
CA ALA A 266 9.74 9.41 3.26
C ALA A 266 9.74 10.03 4.66
N LEU A 267 10.79 9.80 5.45
CA LEU A 267 10.89 10.37 6.80
C LEU A 267 11.00 11.90 6.77
N TRP A 268 11.75 12.43 5.79
CA TRP A 268 11.86 13.87 5.61
C TRP A 268 10.53 14.50 5.18
N GLY A 269 9.80 13.85 4.25
CA GLY A 269 8.47 14.27 3.84
C GLY A 269 7.46 14.25 4.98
N ASP A 270 7.43 13.17 5.78
CA ASP A 270 6.56 13.06 6.96
C ASP A 270 6.86 14.18 7.98
N TYR A 271 8.13 14.55 8.13
CA TYR A 271 8.56 15.69 8.98
C TYR A 271 8.10 17.04 8.43
N LEU A 272 8.34 17.32 7.14
CA LEU A 272 7.94 18.58 6.51
C LEU A 272 6.42 18.73 6.46
N GLU A 273 5.68 17.65 6.25
CA GLU A 273 4.21 17.62 6.33
C GLU A 273 3.72 18.03 7.73
N GLN A 274 4.34 17.52 8.81
CA GLN A 274 3.96 17.91 10.18
C GLN A 274 4.15 19.40 10.43
N ILE A 275 5.17 20.02 9.82
CA ILE A 275 5.39 21.47 9.89
C ILE A 275 4.36 22.20 9.04
N PHE A 276 4.12 21.74 7.81
CA PHE A 276 3.16 22.34 6.89
C PHE A 276 1.72 22.34 7.43
N ILE A 277 1.29 21.26 8.09
CA ILE A 277 -0.05 21.18 8.71
C ILE A 277 -0.21 22.22 9.84
N ARG A 278 0.87 22.57 10.54
CA ARG A 278 0.82 23.60 11.59
C ARG A 278 0.69 24.99 11.01
N ASP A 279 1.32 25.27 9.88
CA ASP A 279 1.21 26.55 9.17
C ASP A 279 1.10 26.35 7.64
N PRO A 280 -0.13 26.17 7.11
CA PRO A 280 -0.36 25.95 5.69
C PRO A 280 0.00 27.14 4.79
N ARG A 281 0.33 28.31 5.37
CA ARG A 281 0.75 29.50 4.60
C ARG A 281 2.15 29.34 4.02
N GLN A 282 2.94 28.40 4.54
CA GLN A 282 4.30 28.14 4.10
C GLN A 282 4.31 27.20 2.89
N THR A 283 3.84 27.69 1.73
CA THR A 283 3.72 26.90 0.50
C THR A 283 5.04 26.25 0.07
N GLN A 284 6.19 26.88 0.34
CA GLN A 284 7.51 26.33 0.03
C GLN A 284 7.82 25.04 0.81
N ILE A 285 7.36 24.93 2.07
CA ILE A 285 7.48 23.70 2.85
C ILE A 285 6.57 22.62 2.28
N GLY A 286 5.34 22.97 1.87
CA GLY A 286 4.43 22.06 1.17
C GLY A 286 5.04 21.51 -0.13
N VAL A 287 5.64 22.37 -0.95
CA VAL A 287 6.35 21.97 -2.19
C VAL A 287 7.50 21.01 -1.87
N SER A 288 8.27 21.30 -0.81
CA SER A 288 9.38 20.45 -0.37
C SER A 288 8.90 19.09 0.14
N ALA A 289 7.84 19.06 0.94
CA ALA A 289 7.21 17.84 1.46
C ALA A 289 6.70 16.95 0.33
N MET A 290 6.01 17.54 -0.65
CA MET A 290 5.49 16.84 -1.81
C MET A 290 6.60 16.29 -2.71
N THR A 291 7.67 17.06 -2.91
CA THR A 291 8.88 16.61 -3.61
C THR A 291 9.46 15.38 -2.90
N CYS A 292 9.57 15.41 -1.57
CA CYS A 292 10.05 14.27 -0.78
C CYS A 292 9.15 13.03 -0.95
N PHE A 293 7.83 13.19 -0.91
CA PHE A 293 6.92 12.06 -1.11
C PHE A 293 6.96 11.50 -2.54
N LEU A 294 7.10 12.35 -3.56
CA LEU A 294 7.26 11.89 -4.94
C LEU A 294 8.56 11.10 -5.13
N HIS A 295 9.67 11.53 -4.52
CA HIS A 295 10.89 10.72 -4.48
C HIS A 295 10.70 9.42 -3.68
N ALA A 296 9.91 9.43 -2.61
CA ALA A 296 9.54 8.22 -1.88
C ALA A 296 8.62 7.26 -2.67
N CYS A 297 7.92 7.76 -3.69
CA CYS A 297 7.11 6.93 -4.60
C CYS A 297 7.93 6.21 -5.68
N ARG A 298 9.23 6.53 -5.83
CA ARG A 298 10.16 5.82 -6.74
C ARG A 298 10.40 4.36 -6.36
N HIS A 299 9.92 3.94 -5.19
CA HIS A 299 10.04 2.58 -4.68
C HIS A 299 9.35 1.56 -5.61
N GLN A 300 9.99 0.41 -5.85
CA GLN A 300 9.45 -0.63 -6.73
C GLN A 300 8.20 -1.32 -6.15
N ASN A 301 8.11 -1.43 -4.82
CA ASN A 301 6.95 -2.03 -4.16
C ASN A 301 5.77 -1.06 -4.11
N GLU A 302 4.72 -1.40 -4.84
CA GLU A 302 3.51 -0.60 -5.00
C GLU A 302 2.75 -0.34 -3.69
N SER A 303 2.55 -1.38 -2.89
CA SER A 303 1.82 -1.30 -1.62
C SER A 303 2.40 -0.28 -0.63
N LYS A 304 3.72 -0.10 -0.63
CA LYS A 304 4.41 0.83 0.29
C LYS A 304 4.30 2.29 -0.15
N SER A 305 4.18 2.54 -1.45
CA SER A 305 4.11 3.88 -2.03
C SER A 305 2.70 4.47 -1.96
N ARG A 306 1.65 3.64 -1.90
CA ARG A 306 0.25 4.09 -1.87
C ARG A 306 -0.02 5.20 -0.86
N LYS A 307 0.50 5.08 0.36
CA LYS A 307 0.29 6.10 1.41
C LYS A 307 0.90 7.46 1.06
N TYR A 308 2.01 7.47 0.33
CA TYR A 308 2.67 8.71 -0.09
C TYR A 308 1.94 9.34 -1.28
N CYS A 309 1.47 8.54 -2.24
CA CYS A 309 0.58 9.01 -3.31
C CYS A 309 -0.71 9.64 -2.74
N ALA A 310 -1.30 9.02 -1.71
CA ALA A 310 -2.46 9.58 -1.01
C ALA A 310 -2.16 10.98 -0.44
N LYS A 311 -1.02 11.14 0.24
CA LYS A 311 -0.57 12.41 0.81
C LYS A 311 -0.33 13.46 -0.26
N VAL A 312 0.31 13.10 -1.37
CA VAL A 312 0.53 14.00 -2.51
C VAL A 312 -0.79 14.53 -3.06
N LEU A 313 -1.76 13.63 -3.33
CA LEU A 313 -3.07 14.04 -3.84
C LEU A 313 -3.86 14.87 -2.83
N TRP A 314 -3.74 14.55 -1.54
CA TRP A 314 -4.38 15.33 -0.48
C TRP A 314 -3.77 16.73 -0.36
N MET A 315 -2.46 16.88 -0.48
CA MET A 315 -1.79 18.18 -0.41
C MET A 315 -2.19 19.12 -1.55
N LEU A 316 -2.62 18.61 -2.71
CA LEU A 316 -3.19 19.44 -3.79
C LEU A 316 -4.44 20.22 -3.35
N SER A 317 -5.12 19.82 -2.26
CA SER A 317 -6.24 20.59 -1.71
C SER A 317 -5.81 21.90 -1.02
N PHE A 318 -4.52 22.06 -0.71
CA PHE A 318 -3.94 23.26 -0.12
C PHE A 318 -3.13 24.09 -1.14
N ASP A 319 -3.37 23.89 -2.44
CA ASP A 319 -2.63 24.63 -3.47
C ASP A 319 -2.92 26.13 -3.38
N ASP A 320 -1.92 26.94 -3.74
CA ASP A 320 -2.04 28.39 -3.75
C ASP A 320 -2.63 28.88 -5.07
N GLU A 321 -2.98 30.18 -5.14
CA GLU A 321 -3.48 30.78 -6.39
C GLU A 321 -2.49 30.68 -7.56
N LYS A 322 -1.20 30.42 -7.27
CA LYS A 322 -0.13 30.25 -8.25
C LYS A 322 0.03 28.80 -8.73
N ASN A 323 -0.72 27.85 -8.18
CA ASN A 323 -0.61 26.41 -8.47
C ASN A 323 0.80 25.84 -8.24
N SER A 324 1.50 26.33 -7.21
CA SER A 324 2.89 25.96 -6.90
C SER A 324 3.02 24.46 -6.58
N LEU A 325 2.03 23.86 -5.91
CA LEU A 325 2.04 22.43 -5.63
C LEU A 325 1.76 21.64 -6.91
N SER A 326 0.80 22.06 -7.73
CA SER A 326 0.55 21.40 -9.01
C SER A 326 1.79 21.43 -9.94
N GLU A 327 2.54 22.53 -9.99
CA GLU A 327 3.77 22.61 -10.79
C GLU A 327 4.85 21.63 -10.29
N ALA A 328 5.03 21.53 -8.97
CA ALA A 328 5.96 20.57 -8.39
C ALA A 328 5.53 19.12 -8.67
N LEU A 329 4.22 18.83 -8.73
CA LEU A 329 3.74 17.51 -9.11
C LEU A 329 4.10 17.19 -10.55
N ASP A 330 3.88 18.10 -11.49
CA ASP A 330 4.23 17.89 -12.91
C ASP A 330 5.73 17.60 -13.07
N LYS A 331 6.57 18.42 -12.42
CA LYS A 331 8.03 18.30 -12.48
C LYS A 331 8.58 16.98 -11.94
N TYR A 332 8.10 16.53 -10.78
CA TYR A 332 8.65 15.36 -10.10
C TYR A 332 7.89 14.06 -10.38
N SER A 333 6.69 14.12 -10.95
CA SER A 333 5.88 12.92 -11.29
C SER A 333 6.56 12.00 -12.31
N VAL A 334 7.39 12.54 -13.21
CA VAL A 334 8.14 11.77 -14.22
C VAL A 334 9.05 10.71 -13.60
N GLY A 335 9.55 10.95 -12.38
CA GLY A 335 10.38 9.98 -11.65
C GLY A 335 9.60 8.82 -11.03
N VAL A 336 8.27 8.94 -10.93
CA VAL A 336 7.42 7.95 -10.26
C VAL A 336 6.94 6.90 -11.26
N PRO A 337 7.16 5.59 -11.01
CA PRO A 337 6.66 4.55 -11.91
C PRO A 337 5.14 4.62 -12.08
N ALA A 338 4.64 4.52 -13.31
CA ALA A 338 3.21 4.63 -13.61
C ALA A 338 2.32 3.62 -12.86
N VAL A 339 2.86 2.45 -12.49
CA VAL A 339 2.17 1.44 -11.66
C VAL A 339 1.66 2.03 -10.34
N GLN A 340 2.40 2.98 -9.76
CA GLN A 340 2.09 3.55 -8.45
C GLN A 340 0.80 4.38 -8.47
N TRP A 341 0.42 4.90 -9.64
CA TRP A 341 -0.76 5.73 -9.82
C TRP A 341 -2.03 4.93 -10.13
N LEU A 342 -1.91 3.62 -10.46
CA LEU A 342 -3.06 2.79 -10.86
C LEU A 342 -4.18 2.73 -9.81
N PRO A 343 -3.92 2.54 -8.50
CA PRO A 343 -4.99 2.52 -7.50
C PRO A 343 -5.70 3.86 -7.35
N TRP A 344 -5.04 4.94 -7.78
CA TRP A 344 -5.48 6.32 -7.60
C TRP A 344 -6.15 6.90 -8.85
N ILE A 345 -6.36 6.11 -9.91
CA ILE A 345 -7.06 6.57 -11.12
C ILE A 345 -8.41 7.23 -10.80
N PRO A 346 -9.29 6.68 -9.95
CA PRO A 346 -10.56 7.35 -9.63
C PRO A 346 -10.37 8.74 -9.02
N GLN A 347 -9.40 8.89 -8.11
CA GLN A 347 -9.09 10.16 -7.47
C GLN A 347 -8.44 11.14 -8.46
N LEU A 348 -7.53 10.67 -9.32
CA LEU A 348 -6.94 11.49 -10.39
C LEU A 348 -8.02 12.00 -11.36
N LEU A 349 -9.03 11.19 -11.66
CA LEU A 349 -10.17 11.61 -12.48
C LEU A 349 -11.03 12.68 -11.79
N ALA A 350 -11.25 12.56 -10.48
CA ALA A 350 -11.88 13.62 -9.72
C ALA A 350 -11.04 14.91 -9.74
N CYS A 351 -9.73 14.81 -9.53
CA CYS A 351 -8.80 15.93 -9.62
C CYS A 351 -8.79 16.58 -11.02
N LEU A 352 -8.99 15.81 -12.10
CA LEU A 352 -9.08 16.32 -13.47
C LEU A 352 -10.28 17.26 -13.67
N VAL A 353 -11.36 17.02 -12.94
CA VAL A 353 -12.59 17.84 -12.97
C VAL A 353 -12.48 19.02 -12.00
N GLN A 354 -11.89 18.80 -10.82
CA GLN A 354 -11.82 19.79 -9.76
C GLN A 354 -10.78 20.88 -10.02
N TYR A 355 -9.59 20.51 -10.47
CA TYR A 355 -8.47 21.44 -10.61
C TYR A 355 -8.33 21.92 -12.04
N ASP A 356 -8.01 23.20 -12.18
CA ASP A 356 -7.71 23.80 -13.47
C ASP A 356 -6.23 23.72 -13.80
N GLY A 357 -5.87 22.76 -14.65
CA GLY A 357 -4.49 22.58 -15.08
C GLY A 357 -4.29 21.40 -16.01
N ASN A 358 -3.14 21.39 -16.68
CA ASN A 358 -2.73 20.28 -17.54
C ASN A 358 -1.93 19.20 -16.77
N VAL A 359 -1.58 19.43 -15.50
CA VAL A 359 -0.74 18.53 -14.70
C VAL A 359 -1.37 17.13 -14.57
N ILE A 360 -2.63 17.07 -14.10
CA ILE A 360 -3.34 15.80 -13.94
C ILE A 360 -3.59 15.14 -15.30
N LEU A 361 -3.83 15.93 -16.35
CA LEU A 361 -3.94 15.44 -17.72
C LEU A 361 -2.63 14.78 -18.19
N ASN A 362 -1.49 15.43 -17.97
CA ASN A 362 -0.17 14.92 -18.32
C ASN A 362 0.12 13.61 -17.59
N LEU A 363 -0.17 13.57 -16.28
CA LEU A 363 0.00 12.39 -15.45
C LEU A 363 -0.87 11.21 -15.93
N LEU A 364 -2.17 11.42 -16.14
CA LEU A 364 -3.07 10.39 -16.65
C LEU A 364 -2.70 9.97 -18.08
N SER A 365 -2.18 10.87 -18.91
CA SER A 365 -1.68 10.55 -20.25
C SER A 365 -0.43 9.66 -20.19
N HIS A 366 0.49 9.95 -19.26
CA HIS A 366 1.67 9.12 -19.02
C HIS A 366 1.28 7.72 -18.52
N VAL A 367 0.37 7.63 -17.55
CA VAL A 367 -0.12 6.34 -17.03
C VAL A 367 -0.86 5.57 -18.12
N GLY A 368 -1.71 6.26 -18.90
CA GLY A 368 -2.48 5.66 -20.00
C GLY A 368 -1.62 5.15 -21.15
N ARG A 369 -0.41 5.72 -21.35
CA ARG A 369 0.56 5.21 -22.32
C ARG A 369 1.08 3.84 -21.93
N LEU A 370 1.27 3.55 -20.64
CA LEU A 370 1.81 2.27 -20.16
C LEU A 370 0.71 1.27 -19.77
N TYR A 371 -0.41 1.76 -19.26
CA TYR A 371 -1.53 0.97 -18.76
C TYR A 371 -2.87 1.42 -19.37
N PRO A 372 -3.06 1.26 -20.69
CA PRO A 372 -4.25 1.76 -21.39
C PRO A 372 -5.56 1.16 -20.85
N GLN A 373 -5.57 -0.14 -20.52
CA GLN A 373 -6.76 -0.84 -20.03
C GLN A 373 -7.26 -0.28 -18.68
N ALA A 374 -6.34 0.15 -17.81
CA ALA A 374 -6.69 0.67 -16.50
C ALA A 374 -7.29 2.09 -16.58
N VAL A 375 -6.88 2.87 -17.59
CA VAL A 375 -7.22 4.30 -17.69
C VAL A 375 -8.37 4.55 -18.66
N TYR A 376 -8.47 3.80 -19.76
CA TYR A 376 -9.41 4.07 -20.85
C TYR A 376 -10.88 4.05 -20.41
N PHE A 377 -11.34 2.96 -19.77
CA PHE A 377 -12.74 2.86 -19.36
C PHE A 377 -13.14 3.89 -18.30
N PRO A 378 -12.36 4.11 -17.22
CA PRO A 378 -12.67 5.17 -16.27
C PRO A 378 -12.78 6.56 -16.90
N ILE A 379 -11.88 6.92 -17.83
CA ILE A 379 -11.96 8.20 -18.56
C ILE A 379 -13.18 8.26 -19.47
N ARG A 380 -13.47 7.18 -20.21
CA ARG A 380 -14.64 7.11 -21.10
C ARG A 380 -15.94 7.29 -20.32
N THR A 381 -16.07 6.62 -19.17
CA THR A 381 -17.22 6.76 -18.28
C THR A 381 -17.35 8.20 -17.81
N LEU A 382 -16.26 8.81 -17.33
CA LEU A 382 -16.28 10.22 -16.91
C LEU A 382 -16.70 11.17 -18.06
N TYR A 383 -16.13 10.99 -19.26
CA TYR A 383 -16.48 11.77 -20.44
C TYR A 383 -17.98 11.67 -20.77
N LEU A 384 -18.53 10.46 -20.77
CA LEU A 384 -19.95 10.24 -21.04
C LEU A 384 -20.85 10.84 -19.96
N THR A 385 -20.49 10.72 -18.69
CA THR A 385 -21.21 11.35 -17.58
C THR A 385 -21.23 12.86 -17.73
N LEU A 386 -20.08 13.51 -17.97
CA LEU A 386 -19.99 14.95 -18.18
C LEU A 386 -20.82 15.42 -19.40
N LYS A 387 -20.84 14.61 -20.47
CA LYS A 387 -21.65 14.88 -21.67
C LYS A 387 -23.15 14.79 -21.40
N ILE A 388 -23.59 13.84 -20.57
CA ILE A 388 -24.99 13.70 -20.15
C ILE A 388 -25.38 14.88 -19.26
N GLU A 389 -24.59 15.19 -18.24
CA GLU A 389 -24.84 16.33 -17.34
C GLU A 389 -24.94 17.66 -18.10
N GLN A 390 -24.05 17.88 -19.08
CA GLN A 390 -24.11 19.08 -19.91
C GLN A 390 -25.42 19.14 -20.71
N ARG A 391 -25.85 18.02 -21.32
CA ARG A 391 -27.13 17.95 -22.05
C ARG A 391 -28.33 18.21 -21.14
N GLU A 392 -28.32 17.68 -19.93
CA GLU A 392 -29.40 17.89 -18.95
C GLU A 392 -29.47 19.34 -18.46
N ARG A 393 -28.32 19.99 -18.24
CA ARG A 393 -28.24 21.41 -17.90
C ARG A 393 -28.81 22.29 -19.02
N HIS A 394 -28.48 21.99 -20.29
CA HIS A 394 -29.04 22.70 -21.43
C HIS A 394 -30.56 22.51 -21.55
N LYS A 395 -31.07 21.28 -21.46
CA LYS A 395 -32.52 21.01 -21.49
C LYS A 395 -33.27 21.72 -20.35
N SER A 396 -32.67 21.75 -19.16
CA SER A 396 -33.25 22.46 -18.02
C SER A 396 -33.28 23.97 -18.26
N ALA A 397 -32.19 24.55 -18.77
CA ALA A 397 -32.11 25.97 -19.11
C ALA A 397 -33.13 26.37 -20.20
N GLU A 398 -33.30 25.53 -21.23
CA GLU A 398 -34.32 25.72 -22.26
C GLU A 398 -35.74 25.63 -21.68
N SER A 399 -36.00 24.68 -20.78
CA SER A 399 -37.30 24.56 -20.10
C SER A 399 -37.61 25.74 -19.17
N LEU A 400 -36.60 26.36 -18.56
CA LEU A 400 -36.74 27.59 -17.77
C LEU A 400 -36.97 28.82 -18.67
N ALA A 401 -36.35 28.85 -19.86
CA ALA A 401 -36.58 29.91 -20.85
C ALA A 401 -37.94 29.80 -21.57
N HIS A 402 -38.58 28.64 -21.57
CA HIS A 402 -39.89 28.39 -22.17
C HIS A 402 -41.08 28.38 -21.18
N GLN A 403 -40.91 28.83 -19.93
CA GLN A 403 -42.07 29.15 -19.09
C GLN A 403 -42.75 30.42 -19.63
N PRO A 404 -44.02 30.35 -20.07
CA PRO A 404 -44.70 31.51 -20.62
C PRO A 404 -44.92 32.54 -19.50
N ALA A 405 -44.56 33.78 -19.80
CA ALA A 405 -45.00 34.97 -19.09
C ALA A 405 -46.54 35.09 -19.14
N ALA A 406 -47.23 34.30 -18.33
CA ALA A 406 -48.68 34.32 -18.20
C ALA A 406 -49.08 34.82 -16.81
N ALA A 407 -48.62 36.02 -16.45
CA ALA A 407 -49.14 36.79 -15.32
C ALA A 407 -48.72 38.28 -15.40
N ALA A 408 -48.98 38.96 -16.52
CA ALA A 408 -48.84 40.42 -16.59
C ALA A 408 -49.67 41.05 -17.73
N THR A 409 -50.99 40.89 -17.72
CA THR A 409 -51.89 41.72 -18.53
C THR A 409 -53.18 42.05 -17.78
N ALA A 410 -53.11 43.06 -16.90
CA ALA A 410 -54.26 43.87 -16.51
C ALA A 410 -53.77 45.22 -15.98
N GLY A 411 -54.00 46.31 -16.73
CA GLY A 411 -53.75 47.68 -16.23
C GLY A 411 -53.37 48.73 -17.28
N ALA A 412 -54.34 49.11 -18.09
CA ALA A 412 -54.53 50.36 -18.84
C ALA A 412 -53.47 51.50 -18.77
N ALA A 413 -53.00 51.88 -19.97
CA ALA A 413 -52.89 53.23 -20.54
C ALA A 413 -52.91 54.48 -19.61
N LYS A 414 -51.85 55.31 -19.72
CA LYS A 414 -51.96 56.68 -20.27
C LYS A 414 -50.59 57.36 -20.53
N ALA A 415 -50.48 57.85 -21.76
CA ALA A 415 -49.76 59.00 -22.34
C ALA A 415 -48.72 59.81 -21.53
N GLY A 416 -47.63 60.18 -22.23
CA GLY A 416 -46.80 61.34 -21.91
C GLY A 416 -45.46 61.35 -22.66
N GLU A 417 -45.38 62.11 -23.75
CA GLU A 417 -44.21 62.34 -24.61
C GLU A 417 -43.01 62.96 -23.88
N GLY A 418 -41.80 62.71 -24.42
CA GLY A 418 -40.58 63.42 -24.03
C GLY A 418 -39.33 62.81 -24.65
N ALA A 419 -39.00 63.24 -25.87
CA ALA A 419 -37.80 62.86 -26.61
C ALA A 419 -36.50 63.29 -25.91
N SER A 420 -35.44 62.48 -25.98
CA SER A 420 -34.17 62.84 -26.65
C SER A 420 -33.05 61.81 -26.40
N THR A 421 -32.61 61.22 -27.52
CA THR A 421 -31.21 60.97 -27.94
C THR A 421 -30.22 60.24 -27.02
N SER A 422 -29.85 59.01 -27.42
CA SER A 422 -28.51 58.72 -27.97
C SER A 422 -28.38 57.24 -28.44
N THR A 423 -28.21 57.04 -29.76
CA THR A 423 -27.35 56.04 -30.45
C THR A 423 -27.30 54.61 -29.89
N GLY A 424 -27.85 53.53 -30.47
CA GLY A 424 -27.94 53.14 -31.90
C GLY A 424 -26.54 52.81 -32.45
N GLY A 425 -26.13 51.59 -32.81
CA GLY A 425 -26.80 50.28 -32.94
C GLY A 425 -25.73 49.18 -33.12
N GLY A 426 -26.06 47.91 -33.35
CA GLY A 426 -27.36 47.31 -33.58
C GLY A 426 -27.32 45.81 -33.25
N ALA A 427 -28.33 45.37 -32.50
CA ALA A 427 -28.72 43.99 -32.41
C ALA A 427 -29.52 43.65 -33.68
N GLY A 428 -28.84 43.03 -34.63
CA GLY A 428 -29.51 42.31 -35.72
C GLY A 428 -30.02 40.99 -35.18
N GLY A 429 -31.35 40.85 -35.11
CA GLY A 429 -32.01 39.57 -34.91
C GLY A 429 -31.60 38.61 -36.03
N GLY A 430 -30.86 37.58 -35.65
CA GLY A 430 -30.65 36.39 -36.46
C GLY A 430 -31.26 35.22 -35.71
N ALA A 431 -32.27 34.59 -36.30
CA ALA A 431 -32.57 33.19 -36.05
C ALA A 431 -31.30 32.39 -36.42
N GLY A 432 -30.42 32.23 -35.44
CA GLY A 432 -29.13 31.57 -35.57
C GLY A 432 -29.25 30.14 -35.06
N GLU A 433 -29.01 29.22 -35.99
CA GLU A 433 -28.78 27.79 -35.83
C GLU A 433 -28.40 27.33 -34.41
N ALA A 434 -28.99 26.21 -34.00
CA ALA A 434 -28.50 25.39 -32.89
C ALA A 434 -27.05 24.96 -33.17
N GLY A 435 -26.09 25.83 -32.83
CA GLY A 435 -24.67 25.56 -32.93
C GLY A 435 -24.27 24.42 -31.99
N PRO A 436 -23.21 23.65 -32.32
CA PRO A 436 -22.78 22.52 -31.52
C PRO A 436 -22.42 22.98 -30.10
N ILE A 437 -23.01 22.31 -29.11
CA ILE A 437 -22.76 22.47 -27.67
C ILE A 437 -21.24 22.58 -27.42
N LYS A 438 -20.74 23.75 -27.00
CA LYS A 438 -19.31 23.94 -26.70
C LYS A 438 -18.91 23.01 -25.55
N ALA A 439 -17.91 22.16 -25.78
CA ALA A 439 -17.45 21.20 -24.78
C ALA A 439 -16.92 21.91 -23.53
N THR A 440 -17.27 21.42 -22.33
CA THR A 440 -16.67 21.91 -21.09
C THR A 440 -15.17 21.56 -21.04
N LEU A 441 -14.39 22.36 -20.31
CA LEU A 441 -12.94 22.17 -20.21
C LEU A 441 -12.54 20.76 -19.68
N PRO A 442 -13.20 20.20 -18.63
CA PRO A 442 -12.94 18.82 -18.20
C PRO A 442 -13.27 17.78 -19.29
N MET A 443 -14.34 18.00 -20.06
CA MET A 443 -14.74 17.10 -21.13
C MET A 443 -13.73 17.10 -22.29
N TRP A 444 -13.15 18.27 -22.61
CA TRP A 444 -12.04 18.37 -23.55
C TRP A 444 -10.80 17.63 -23.05
N ARG A 445 -10.45 17.76 -21.76
CA ARG A 445 -9.32 17.04 -21.15
C ARG A 445 -9.49 15.51 -21.26
N CYS A 446 -10.67 14.98 -20.93
CA CYS A 446 -10.97 13.56 -21.11
C CYS A 446 -10.83 13.13 -22.58
N SER A 447 -11.39 13.90 -23.51
CA SER A 447 -11.31 13.63 -24.94
C SER A 447 -9.87 13.58 -25.43
N LYS A 448 -9.01 14.48 -24.96
CA LYS A 448 -7.59 14.52 -25.31
C LYS A 448 -6.85 13.27 -24.83
N ILE A 449 -7.09 12.82 -23.60
CA ILE A 449 -6.45 11.59 -23.09
C ILE A 449 -6.94 10.36 -23.88
N MET A 450 -8.24 10.27 -24.19
CA MET A 450 -8.79 9.18 -25.00
C MET A 450 -8.19 9.14 -26.40
N GLN A 451 -8.04 10.31 -27.05
CA GLN A 451 -7.42 10.41 -28.37
C GLN A 451 -5.96 9.94 -28.33
N LEU A 452 -5.18 10.42 -27.36
CA LEU A 452 -3.78 9.98 -27.19
C LEU A 452 -3.68 8.46 -26.99
N GLN A 453 -4.57 7.86 -26.21
CA GLN A 453 -4.58 6.40 -26.03
C GLN A 453 -4.95 5.66 -27.32
N ARG A 454 -5.83 6.23 -28.15
CA ARG A 454 -6.22 5.65 -29.45
C ARG A 454 -5.09 5.71 -30.47
N GLU A 455 -4.30 6.79 -30.46
CA GLU A 455 -3.12 6.92 -31.31
C GLU A 455 -2.01 5.94 -30.90
N ILE A 456 -1.81 5.70 -29.61
CA ILE A 456 -0.74 4.83 -29.10
C ILE A 456 -1.14 3.34 -29.13
N HIS A 457 -2.39 3.01 -28.77
CA HIS A 457 -2.88 1.63 -28.59
C HIS A 457 -4.15 1.33 -29.41
N PRO A 458 -4.13 1.49 -30.75
CA PRO A 458 -5.35 1.40 -31.57
C PRO A 458 -6.03 0.02 -31.54
N THR A 459 -5.26 -1.07 -31.55
CA THR A 459 -5.79 -2.45 -31.56
C THR A 459 -6.43 -2.85 -30.23
N VAL A 460 -5.82 -2.45 -29.12
CA VAL A 460 -6.35 -2.70 -27.77
C VAL A 460 -7.64 -1.92 -27.60
N LEU A 461 -7.66 -0.63 -27.93
CA LEU A 461 -8.86 0.18 -27.78
C LEU A 461 -9.99 -0.24 -28.71
N SER A 462 -9.69 -0.62 -29.95
CA SER A 462 -10.69 -1.17 -30.88
C SER A 462 -11.36 -2.43 -30.30
N SER A 463 -10.57 -3.34 -29.74
CA SER A 463 -11.09 -4.53 -29.06
C SER A 463 -11.93 -4.18 -27.82
N LEU A 464 -11.46 -3.24 -26.99
CA LEU A 464 -12.16 -2.80 -25.78
C LEU A 464 -13.50 -2.11 -26.12
N GLU A 465 -13.52 -1.25 -27.13
CA GLU A 465 -14.74 -0.62 -27.63
C GLU A 465 -15.70 -1.67 -28.21
N GLY A 466 -15.20 -2.61 -29.00
CA GLY A 466 -16.02 -3.70 -29.54
C GLY A 466 -16.67 -4.57 -28.46
N ILE A 467 -15.97 -4.88 -27.37
CA ILE A 467 -16.55 -5.60 -26.22
C ILE A 467 -17.67 -4.77 -25.58
N VAL A 468 -17.45 -3.48 -25.35
CA VAL A 468 -18.47 -2.60 -24.74
C VAL A 468 -19.70 -2.45 -25.63
N ASP A 469 -19.52 -2.38 -26.95
CA ASP A 469 -20.65 -2.30 -27.88
C ASP A 469 -21.48 -3.59 -27.87
N GLN A 470 -20.86 -4.75 -27.65
CA GLN A 470 -21.56 -6.02 -27.45
C GLN A 470 -22.27 -6.13 -26.10
N MET A 471 -21.82 -5.39 -25.06
CA MET A 471 -22.48 -5.40 -23.74
C MET A 471 -23.91 -4.84 -23.77
N VAL A 472 -24.37 -4.26 -24.88
CA VAL A 472 -25.79 -3.91 -25.09
C VAL A 472 -26.70 -5.13 -24.89
N TRP A 473 -26.21 -6.35 -25.09
CA TRP A 473 -26.94 -7.59 -24.81
C TRP A 473 -27.29 -7.81 -23.33
N PHE A 474 -26.61 -7.11 -22.40
CA PHE A 474 -26.95 -7.13 -20.97
C PHE A 474 -27.98 -6.06 -20.57
N ARG A 475 -28.61 -5.37 -21.53
CA ARG A 475 -29.69 -4.43 -21.20
C ARG A 475 -30.86 -5.18 -20.56
N GLU A 476 -31.39 -4.59 -19.49
CA GLU A 476 -32.57 -5.10 -18.80
C GLU A 476 -33.73 -5.27 -19.81
N ASN A 477 -34.35 -6.45 -19.80
CA ASN A 477 -35.55 -6.66 -20.60
C ASN A 477 -36.72 -5.85 -20.02
N TRP A 478 -37.74 -5.56 -20.83
CA TRP A 478 -38.88 -4.74 -20.41
C TRP A 478 -39.57 -5.26 -19.14
N TYR A 479 -39.68 -6.58 -18.98
CA TYR A 479 -40.31 -7.19 -17.80
C TYR A 479 -39.43 -7.08 -16.55
N GLU A 480 -38.10 -7.07 -16.72
CA GLU A 480 -37.12 -6.90 -15.63
C GLU A 480 -37.10 -5.46 -15.13
N GLU A 481 -37.13 -4.49 -16.07
CA GLU A 481 -37.30 -3.07 -15.78
C GLU A 481 -38.60 -2.84 -14.98
N VAL A 482 -39.72 -3.40 -15.45
CA VAL A 482 -41.01 -3.30 -14.76
C VAL A 482 -40.95 -3.89 -13.35
N LEU A 483 -40.37 -5.09 -13.21
CA LEU A 483 -40.19 -5.72 -11.90
C LEU A 483 -39.32 -4.88 -10.96
N ARG A 484 -38.24 -4.27 -11.48
CA ARG A 484 -37.35 -3.38 -10.72
C ARG A 484 -38.09 -2.13 -10.24
N GLN A 485 -38.86 -1.48 -11.10
CA GLN A 485 -39.65 -0.29 -10.75
C GLN A 485 -40.78 -0.62 -9.75
N LEU A 486 -41.45 -1.77 -9.91
CA LEU A 486 -42.45 -2.26 -8.95
C LEU A 486 -41.84 -2.54 -7.57
N ARG A 487 -40.69 -3.23 -7.52
CA ARG A 487 -39.96 -3.48 -6.26
C ARG A 487 -39.53 -2.18 -5.59
N ALA A 488 -39.04 -1.21 -6.36
CA ALA A 488 -38.69 0.11 -5.84
C ALA A 488 -39.91 0.87 -5.29
N GLY A 489 -41.05 0.79 -5.97
CA GLY A 489 -42.32 1.34 -5.52
C GLY A 489 -42.81 0.69 -4.22
N LEU A 490 -42.83 -0.65 -4.18
CA LEU A 490 -43.20 -1.43 -2.99
C LEU A 490 -42.30 -1.11 -1.80
N ALA A 491 -40.98 -1.02 -2.00
CA ALA A 491 -40.04 -0.66 -0.94
C ALA A 491 -40.37 0.72 -0.34
N LYS A 492 -40.68 1.72 -1.18
CA LYS A 492 -41.13 3.04 -0.71
C LYS A 492 -42.43 2.96 0.08
N CYS A 493 -43.40 2.17 -0.36
CA CYS A 493 -44.65 1.94 0.36
C CYS A 493 -44.42 1.24 1.71
N TYR A 494 -43.54 0.24 1.77
CA TYR A 494 -43.18 -0.45 3.01
C TYR A 494 -42.50 0.48 4.02
N VAL A 495 -41.63 1.39 3.55
CA VAL A 495 -41.02 2.42 4.41
C VAL A 495 -42.09 3.34 5.01
N VAL A 496 -43.04 3.80 4.19
CA VAL A 496 -44.16 4.62 4.68
C VAL A 496 -45.02 3.85 5.69
N ALA A 497 -45.33 2.58 5.43
CA ALA A 497 -46.07 1.72 6.34
C ALA A 497 -45.32 1.45 7.66
N TYR A 498 -44.00 1.27 7.61
CA TYR A 498 -43.15 1.10 8.79
C TYR A 498 -43.13 2.35 9.68
N HIS A 499 -43.03 3.55 9.09
CA HIS A 499 -43.11 4.81 9.83
C HIS A 499 -44.49 5.05 10.46
N HIS A 500 -45.57 4.53 9.86
CA HIS A 500 -46.95 4.67 10.34
C HIS A 500 -47.50 3.36 10.95
N ARG A 501 -46.65 2.58 11.63
CA ARG A 501 -46.96 1.24 12.17
C ARG A 501 -48.20 1.14 13.06
N SER A 502 -48.63 2.23 13.70
CA SER A 502 -49.82 2.27 14.58
C SER A 502 -51.14 2.58 13.85
N ALA A 503 -51.09 3.11 12.62
CA ALA A 503 -52.26 3.52 11.85
C ALA A 503 -52.01 3.42 10.33
N VAL A 504 -51.63 2.23 9.87
CA VAL A 504 -51.30 1.97 8.45
C VAL A 504 -52.46 2.31 7.50
N ALA A 505 -53.70 2.15 7.96
CA ALA A 505 -54.91 2.45 7.17
C ALA A 505 -55.13 3.96 6.90
N VAL A 506 -54.49 4.85 7.67
CA VAL A 506 -54.63 6.31 7.56
C VAL A 506 -53.37 6.95 6.94
N ALA A 507 -52.33 6.17 6.68
CA ALA A 507 -51.06 6.66 6.15
C ALA A 507 -51.22 7.15 4.70
N THR A 508 -51.09 8.46 4.49
CA THR A 508 -51.15 9.06 3.15
C THR A 508 -49.80 8.90 2.44
N VAL A 509 -49.83 8.26 1.27
CA VAL A 509 -48.65 8.15 0.41
C VAL A 509 -48.30 9.53 -0.14
N THR A 510 -47.00 9.88 -0.15
CA THR A 510 -46.57 11.19 -0.68
C THR A 510 -47.02 11.37 -2.15
N PRO A 511 -47.45 12.57 -2.57
CA PRO A 511 -47.92 12.83 -3.94
C PRO A 511 -46.91 12.41 -5.01
N HIS A 512 -45.62 12.53 -4.71
CA HIS A 512 -44.53 12.08 -5.57
C HIS A 512 -44.52 10.55 -5.76
N THR A 513 -44.70 9.78 -4.68
CA THR A 513 -44.75 8.30 -4.75
C THR A 513 -46.02 7.83 -5.45
N LEU A 514 -47.14 8.52 -5.23
CA LEU A 514 -48.40 8.24 -5.92
C LEU A 514 -48.31 8.54 -7.43
N ASN A 515 -47.68 9.65 -7.82
CA ASN A 515 -47.40 9.96 -9.22
C ASN A 515 -46.42 8.96 -9.85
N PHE A 516 -45.41 8.51 -9.10
CA PHE A 516 -44.49 7.46 -9.55
C PHE A 516 -45.23 6.15 -9.82
N ILE A 517 -46.08 5.69 -8.89
CA ILE A 517 -46.87 4.46 -9.08
C ILE A 517 -47.86 4.61 -10.23
N LYS A 518 -48.58 5.75 -10.33
CA LYS A 518 -49.46 6.04 -11.48
C LYS A 518 -48.71 6.00 -12.80
N LYS A 519 -47.48 6.54 -12.83
CA LYS A 519 -46.63 6.51 -14.02
C LYS A 519 -46.26 5.06 -14.36
N VAL A 520 -45.80 4.25 -13.40
CA VAL A 520 -45.48 2.82 -13.59
C VAL A 520 -46.69 2.03 -14.10
N VAL A 521 -47.89 2.29 -13.57
CA VAL A 521 -49.14 1.67 -14.02
C VAL A 521 -49.53 2.14 -15.43
N SER A 522 -49.30 3.41 -15.77
CA SER A 522 -49.59 3.93 -17.12
C SER A 522 -48.65 3.42 -18.20
N THR A 523 -47.39 3.11 -17.86
CA THR A 523 -46.43 2.48 -18.79
C THR A 523 -46.59 0.96 -18.86
N PHE A 524 -47.42 0.36 -18.01
CA PHE A 524 -47.68 -1.08 -18.02
C PHE A 524 -48.44 -1.44 -19.32
N GLY A 525 -47.79 -2.21 -20.19
CA GLY A 525 -48.36 -2.65 -21.47
C GLY A 525 -48.07 -1.76 -22.68
N ILE A 526 -47.53 -0.55 -22.49
CA ILE A 526 -47.08 0.31 -23.60
C ILE A 526 -45.67 -0.13 -23.99
N GLY A 527 -45.58 -1.09 -24.91
CA GLY A 527 -44.32 -1.71 -25.38
C GLY A 527 -44.41 -3.22 -25.67
N ILE A 528 -45.58 -3.85 -25.46
CA ILE A 528 -45.81 -5.27 -25.79
C ILE A 528 -45.92 -5.51 -27.32
N GLY A 529 -45.96 -4.45 -28.13
CA GLY A 529 -45.86 -4.53 -29.58
C GLY A 529 -44.77 -3.61 -30.08
N ILE A 530 -43.56 -4.14 -30.25
CA ILE A 530 -42.73 -4.12 -31.46
C ILE A 530 -41.52 -5.00 -31.14
N SER A 531 -41.42 -6.07 -31.93
CA SER A 531 -40.31 -7.02 -32.04
C SER A 531 -38.94 -6.37 -32.18
#